data_AF-A0A536GWW7-F1
#
_entry.id   AF-A0A536GWW7-F1
#
_cell.length_a   1.000
_cell.length_b   1.000
_cell.length_c   1.000
_cell.angle_alpha   90.00
_cell.angle_beta   90.00
_cell.angle_gamma   90.00
#
_symmetry.space_group_name_H-M   'P 1'
#
loop_
_entity.id
_entity.type
_entity.pdbx_description
1 polymer ?
#
loop_
_entity_poly.entity_id
_entity_poly.type
_entity_poly.pdbx_seq_one_letter_code
_entity_poly.pdbx_strand_id
1 'polypeptide(L)' 'MRFPFTFMGVMALGIGLWVALYLAGHPGLDPFSKGVAGVTALASLAFGAYVLIRRVRRGPQH' A
#
# COMPACT_ATOMS: atom_id res chain seq x y z
N MET A 1 20.96 9.19 3.19
CA MET A 1 19.60 8.77 2.78
C MET A 1 19.49 7.26 2.91
N ARG A 2 18.72 6.72 3.87
CA ARG A 2 18.39 5.27 3.91
C ARG A 2 17.25 5.03 2.93
N PHE A 3 17.58 5.15 1.64
CA PHE A 3 16.68 5.31 0.50
C PHE A 3 15.71 4.12 0.22
N PRO A 4 16.04 2.83 0.45
CA PRO A 4 15.17 1.74 -0.03
C PRO A 4 13.86 1.61 0.78
N PHE A 5 13.91 1.82 2.10
CA PHE A 5 12.79 1.44 2.96
C PHE A 5 11.63 2.43 2.92
N THR A 6 11.93 3.74 2.80
CA THR A 6 10.86 4.76 2.65
C THR A 6 10.25 4.71 1.25
N PHE A 7 11.08 4.50 0.23
CA PHE A 7 10.62 4.32 -1.14
C PHE A 7 9.67 3.12 -1.26
N MET A 8 10.01 1.98 -0.66
CA MET A 8 9.11 0.82 -0.57
C MET A 8 7.76 1.15 0.05
N GLY A 9 7.73 1.92 1.14
CA GLY A 9 6.48 2.32 1.79
C GLY A 9 5.60 3.19 0.89
N VAL A 10 6.18 4.16 0.19
CA VAL A 10 5.46 5.03 -0.76
C VAL A 10 4.97 4.24 -1.98
N MET A 11 5.79 3.35 -2.53
CA MET A 11 5.38 2.48 -3.63
C MET A 11 4.26 1.54 -3.23
N ALA A 12 4.30 0.95 -2.03
CA ALA A 12 3.22 0.10 -1.53
C ALA A 12 1.89 0.88 -1.39
N LEU A 13 1.93 2.13 -0.93
CA LEU A 13 0.76 2.99 -0.90
C LEU A 13 0.21 3.28 -2.30
N GLY A 14 1.09 3.63 -3.24
CA GLY A 14 0.73 3.92 -4.62
C GLY A 14 0.09 2.73 -5.33
N ILE A 15 0.65 1.53 -5.15
CA ILE A 15 0.11 0.29 -5.71
C ILE A 15 -1.27 -0.01 -5.11
N GLY A 16 -1.43 0.09 -3.79
CA GLY A 16 -2.71 -0.16 -3.15
C GLY A 16 -3.81 0.83 -3.60
N LEU A 17 -3.46 2.11 -3.74
CA LEU A 17 -4.38 3.13 -4.28
C LEU A 17 -4.75 2.85 -5.74
N TRP A 18 -3.77 2.50 -6.57
CA TRP A 18 -3.99 2.18 -7.98
C TRP A 18 -4.95 0.99 -8.15
N VAL A 19 -4.74 -0.08 -7.39
CA VAL A 19 -5.61 -1.27 -7.43
C VAL A 19 -7.03 -0.93 -6.98
N ALA A 20 -7.18 -0.09 -5.94
CA ALA A 20 -8.49 0.36 -5.50
C ALA A 20 -9.24 1.15 -6.59
N LEU A 21 -8.54 2.07 -7.28
CA LEU A 21 -9.09 2.84 -8.40
C LEU A 21 -9.47 1.93 -9.59
N TYR A 22 -8.63 0.94 -9.90
CA TYR A 22 -8.89 -0.03 -10.98
C TYR A 22 -10.16 -0.84 -10.72
N LEU A 23 -10.34 -1.34 -9.49
CA LEU A 23 -11.53 -2.08 -9.09
C LEU A 23 -12.80 -1.22 -9.06
N ALA A 24 -12.68 0.07 -8.73
CA ALA A 24 -13.79 1.01 -8.79
C ALA A 24 -14.24 1.31 -10.23
N GLY A 25 -13.29 1.37 -11.18
CA GLY A 25 -13.57 1.58 -12.60
C GLY A 25 -14.04 0.33 -13.37
N HIS A 26 -13.83 -0.87 -12.82
CA HIS A 26 -14.18 -2.14 -13.48
C HIS A 26 -15.14 -2.99 -12.62
N PRO A 27 -16.41 -2.56 -12.46
CA PRO A 27 -17.37 -3.26 -11.60
C PRO A 27 -17.77 -4.65 -12.11
N GLY A 28 -17.58 -4.94 -13.41
CA GLY A 28 -17.89 -6.23 -14.05
C GLY A 28 -16.80 -7.31 -13.91
N LEU A 29 -15.76 -7.07 -13.11
CA LEU A 29 -14.74 -8.08 -12.82
C LEU A 29 -15.31 -9.24 -12.01
N ASP A 30 -14.75 -10.43 -12.23
CA ASP A 30 -15.07 -11.63 -11.48
C ASP A 30 -14.97 -11.37 -9.96
N PRO A 31 -15.99 -11.77 -9.16
CA PRO A 31 -16.03 -11.49 -7.72
C PRO A 31 -14.83 -12.02 -6.95
N PHE A 32 -14.28 -13.18 -7.34
CA PHE A 32 -13.12 -13.77 -6.69
C PHE A 32 -11.86 -12.94 -6.97
N SER A 33 -11.62 -12.58 -8.23
CA SER A 33 -10.50 -11.71 -8.60
C SER A 33 -10.59 -10.34 -7.92
N LYS A 34 -11.79 -9.77 -7.82
CA LYS A 34 -12.05 -8.51 -7.11
C LYS A 34 -11.77 -8.61 -5.62
N GLY A 35 -12.16 -9.72 -4.99
CA GLY A 35 -11.87 -10.00 -3.58
C GLY A 35 -10.37 -10.09 -3.30
N VAL A 36 -9.65 -10.88 -4.09
CA VAL A 36 -8.19 -11.05 -3.95
C VAL A 36 -7.47 -9.71 -4.15
N ALA A 37 -7.79 -8.99 -5.22
CA ALA A 37 -7.19 -7.69 -5.51
C ALA A 37 -7.47 -6.66 -4.40
N GLY A 38 -8.69 -6.64 -3.85
CA GLY A 38 -9.05 -5.77 -2.73
C GLY A 38 -8.26 -6.07 -1.45
N VAL A 39 -8.11 -7.35 -1.09
CA VAL A 39 -7.31 -7.76 0.08
C VAL A 39 -5.83 -7.39 -0.11
N THR A 40 -5.27 -7.63 -1.30
CA THR A 40 -3.89 -7.25 -1.60
C THR A 40 -3.69 -5.73 -1.52
N ALA A 41 -4.61 -4.95 -2.07
CA ALA A 41 -4.55 -3.49 -2.00
C ALA A 41 -4.54 -2.98 -0.56
N LEU A 42 -5.43 -3.52 0.29
CA LEU A 42 -5.48 -3.18 1.71
C LEU A 42 -4.18 -3.57 2.43
N ALA A 43 -3.62 -4.75 2.15
CA ALA A 43 -2.36 -5.19 2.73
C ALA A 43 -1.20 -4.28 2.32
N SER A 44 -1.13 -3.86 1.04
CA SER A 44 -0.12 -2.91 0.56
C SER A 44 -0.26 -1.53 1.20
N LEU A 45 -1.50 -1.04 1.36
CA LEU A 45 -1.78 0.22 2.05
C LEU A 45 -1.36 0.16 3.52
N ALA A 46 -1.77 -0.89 4.24
CA ALA A 46 -1.42 -1.11 5.63
C ALA A 46 0.10 -1.22 5.83
N PHE A 47 0.79 -1.93 4.94
CA PHE A 47 2.24 -2.07 4.98
C PHE A 47 2.94 -0.73 4.74
N GLY A 48 2.54 0.01 3.70
CA GLY A 48 3.10 1.33 3.41
C GLY A 48 2.90 2.32 4.55
N ALA A 49 1.69 2.36 5.12
CA ALA A 49 1.37 3.17 6.29
C ALA A 49 2.20 2.77 7.52
N TYR A 50 2.30 1.47 7.80
CA TYR A 50 3.11 0.94 8.91
C TYR A 50 4.57 1.38 8.80
N VAL A 51 5.18 1.26 7.62
CA VAL A 51 6.57 1.64 7.39
C VAL A 51 6.78 3.14 7.62
N LEU A 52 5.87 3.98 7.11
CA LEU A 52 5.93 5.43 7.30
C LEU A 52 5.75 5.81 8.77
N ILE A 53 4.75 5.26 9.46
CA ILE A 53 4.48 5.51 10.88
C ILE A 53 5.66 5.06 11.74
N ARG A 54 6.21 3.87 11.48
CA ARG A 54 7.38 3.35 12.19
C ARG A 54 8.58 4.27 12.02
N ARG A 55 8.75 4.89 10.85
CA ARG A 55 9.82 5.85 10.59
C ARG A 55 9.62 7.15 11.37
N VAL A 56 8.41 7.71 11.39
CA VAL A 56 8.11 8.94 12.14
C VAL A 56 8.29 8.72 13.66
N ARG A 57 7.85 7.56 14.18
CA ARG A 57 7.96 7.24 15.61
C ARG A 57 9.38 6.89 16.06
N ARG A 58 10.21 6.33 15.17
CA ARG A 58 11.64 6.14 15.41
C ARG A 58 12.39 7.39 14.93
N GLY A 59 12.15 8.51 15.63
CA GLY A 59 12.97 9.73 15.49
C GLY A 59 14.46 9.43 15.69
N PRO A 60 15.37 10.35 15.30
CA PRO A 60 16.81 10.10 15.25
C PRO A 60 17.28 9.48 16.57
N GLN A 61 17.72 8.22 16.51
CA GLN A 61 18.41 7.59 17.62
C GLN A 61 19.74 8.34 17.77
N HIS A 62 19.74 9.36 18.63
CA HIS A 62 20.94 9.96 19.19
C HIS A 62 21.57 8.98 20.19
#